data_AF-A0A351SGL4-F1
#
_entry.id   AF-A0A351SGL4-F1
#
_cell.length_a   1.000
_cell.length_b   1.000
_cell.length_c   1.000
_cell.angle_alpha   90.00
_cell.angle_beta   90.00
_cell.angle_gamma   90.00
#
_symmetry.space_group_name_H-M   'P 1'
#
loop_
_entity.id
_entity.type
_entity.pdbx_description
1 polymer ?
#
loop_
_entity_poly.entity_id
_entity_poly.type
_entity_poly.pdbx_seq_one_letter_code
_entity_poly.pdbx_strand_id
1 'polypeptide(L)'
;GIEMFGGTADLKNILITGAGDDSLDWDMGWTGHVQFLIIQQHKDTGDNAFEGDNQQNNEDAKPRSAPSIYNATLISHIDSPEKHRAMVIRRGSGGQFHNMLITGFSNEAIDLRGDNVDRLIGSGELNFSNILLYKIGSAGLYFSQEEGADDDDQGFSEVDYFSDPERNTIYDASPGLPVLAFSETRPNFIPAANSIATEHARKPPQDEFWDEGANYLGAIRPGSAQSWTDGWTAFPPN
;
A
#
# COMPACT_ATOMS: atom_id res chain seq x y z
N GLY A 1 2.87 -1.49 -14.01
CA GLY A 1 3.46 -2.16 -12.85
C GLY A 1 3.51 -3.66 -13.04
N ILE A 2 3.04 -4.39 -12.04
CA ILE A 2 2.60 -5.79 -12.11
C ILE A 2 1.08 -5.77 -12.04
N GLU A 3 0.42 -6.54 -12.91
CA GLU A 3 -1.04 -6.62 -12.97
C GLU A 3 -1.49 -8.08 -12.87
N MET A 4 -2.41 -8.37 -11.96
CA MET A 4 -2.88 -9.72 -11.63
C MET A 4 -4.33 -9.91 -12.07
N PHE A 5 -4.57 -10.84 -13.01
CA PHE A 5 -5.91 -11.19 -13.48
C PHE A 5 -6.34 -12.56 -12.94
N GLY A 6 -6.99 -12.56 -11.78
CA GLY A 6 -7.49 -13.76 -11.13
C GLY A 6 -6.43 -14.74 -10.63
N GLY A 7 -6.90 -15.84 -10.03
CA GLY A 7 -6.05 -16.93 -9.56
C GLY A 7 -5.44 -16.69 -8.17
N THR A 8 -4.41 -17.47 -7.83
CA THR A 8 -3.83 -17.54 -6.47
C THR A 8 -2.32 -17.41 -6.48
N ALA A 9 -1.75 -16.71 -7.46
CA ALA A 9 -0.30 -16.54 -7.54
C ALA A 9 0.17 -15.67 -6.36
N ASP A 10 1.13 -16.19 -5.59
CA ASP A 10 1.74 -15.49 -4.48
C ASP A 10 2.99 -14.73 -4.91
N LEU A 11 3.23 -13.56 -4.31
CA LEU A 11 4.32 -12.65 -4.65
C LEU A 11 5.16 -12.33 -3.42
N LYS A 12 6.46 -12.66 -3.42
CA LYS A 12 7.36 -12.34 -2.31
C LYS A 12 8.64 -11.68 -2.79
N ASN A 13 9.10 -10.64 -2.08
CA ASN A 13 10.27 -9.82 -2.44
C ASN A 13 10.11 -9.15 -3.80
N ILE A 14 9.13 -8.25 -3.88
CA ILE A 14 8.76 -7.55 -5.11
C ILE A 14 9.22 -6.10 -5.03
N LEU A 15 9.95 -5.66 -6.05
CA LEU A 15 10.31 -4.25 -6.22
C LEU A 15 9.69 -3.73 -7.53
N ILE A 16 8.92 -2.66 -7.43
CA ILE A 16 8.32 -1.97 -8.58
C ILE A 16 8.76 -0.52 -8.53
N THR A 17 9.45 -0.05 -9.58
CA THR A 17 9.95 1.33 -9.66
C THR A 17 9.51 1.98 -10.96
N GLY A 18 9.00 3.22 -10.88
CA GLY A 18 8.70 4.04 -12.06
C GLY A 18 7.68 3.42 -13.02
N ALA A 19 6.68 2.72 -12.49
CA ALA A 19 5.54 2.31 -13.29
C ALA A 19 4.83 3.57 -13.84
N GLY A 20 4.54 3.61 -15.15
CA GLY A 20 3.89 4.76 -15.77
C GLY A 20 2.37 4.80 -15.64
N ASP A 21 1.82 3.82 -14.93
CA ASP A 21 0.42 3.63 -14.58
C ASP A 21 0.41 3.10 -13.13
N ASP A 22 -0.53 2.23 -12.76
CA ASP A 22 -0.54 1.57 -11.47
C ASP A 22 0.67 0.62 -11.25
N SER A 23 1.17 0.61 -10.01
CA SER A 23 2.36 -0.16 -9.68
C SER A 23 2.03 -1.62 -9.35
N LEU A 24 1.09 -1.91 -8.46
CA LEU A 24 0.48 -3.23 -8.29
C LEU A 24 -1.02 -3.10 -8.56
N ASP A 25 -1.48 -3.75 -9.61
CA ASP A 25 -2.88 -3.75 -10.05
C ASP A 25 -3.44 -5.18 -9.98
N TRP A 26 -4.72 -5.32 -9.64
CA TRP A 26 -5.41 -6.60 -9.71
C TRP A 26 -6.90 -6.49 -10.06
N ASP A 27 -7.39 -7.50 -10.77
CA ASP A 27 -8.81 -7.73 -11.06
C ASP A 27 -9.10 -9.25 -11.15
N MET A 28 -10.35 -9.60 -11.43
CA MET A 28 -10.84 -10.91 -11.87
C MET A 28 -10.66 -12.03 -10.84
N GLY A 29 -10.74 -11.69 -9.55
CA GLY A 29 -10.81 -12.67 -8.48
C GLY A 29 -9.45 -13.15 -7.98
N TRP A 30 -8.41 -12.31 -8.01
CA TRP A 30 -7.10 -12.67 -7.49
C TRP A 30 -7.10 -12.74 -5.95
N THR A 31 -6.67 -13.86 -5.40
CA THR A 31 -6.63 -14.11 -3.93
C THR A 31 -5.25 -14.57 -3.47
N GLY A 32 -4.18 -14.05 -4.08
CA GLY A 32 -2.81 -14.37 -3.71
C GLY A 32 -2.35 -13.68 -2.43
N HIS A 33 -1.19 -14.09 -1.94
CA HIS A 33 -0.49 -13.47 -0.82
C HIS A 33 0.68 -12.63 -1.31
N VAL A 34 0.95 -11.50 -0.63
CA VAL A 34 2.09 -10.63 -0.90
C VAL A 34 2.87 -10.34 0.37
N GLN A 35 4.18 -10.61 0.36
CA GLN A 35 5.08 -10.19 1.45
C GLN A 35 6.36 -9.54 0.93
N PHE A 36 6.80 -8.47 1.59
CA PHE A 36 8.00 -7.71 1.22
C PHE A 36 7.88 -7.07 -0.16
N LEU A 37 6.98 -6.10 -0.26
CA LEU A 37 6.73 -5.32 -1.48
C LEU A 37 7.25 -3.89 -1.31
N ILE A 38 8.12 -3.45 -2.21
CA ILE A 38 8.54 -2.06 -2.32
C ILE A 38 7.99 -1.49 -3.62
N ILE A 39 7.30 -0.36 -3.50
CA ILE A 39 6.89 0.46 -4.64
C ILE A 39 7.54 1.83 -4.50
N GLN A 40 8.28 2.25 -5.53
CA GLN A 40 8.81 3.59 -5.69
C GLN A 40 8.23 4.22 -6.94
N GLN A 41 7.25 5.10 -6.79
CA GLN A 41 6.81 5.93 -7.90
C GLN A 41 7.89 6.95 -8.24
N HIS A 42 8.14 7.14 -9.53
CA HIS A 42 9.01 8.20 -10.02
C HIS A 42 8.25 9.52 -9.99
N LYS A 43 8.96 10.64 -9.92
CA LYS A 43 8.30 11.92 -9.64
C LYS A 43 7.27 12.32 -10.71
N ASP A 44 7.59 12.13 -11.99
CA ASP A 44 6.82 12.68 -13.11
C ASP A 44 5.98 11.61 -13.85
N THR A 45 5.71 10.46 -13.24
CA THR A 45 4.94 9.37 -13.87
C THR A 45 4.34 8.39 -12.85
N GLY A 46 3.20 7.80 -13.23
CA GLY A 46 2.44 6.87 -12.40
C GLY A 46 1.05 7.41 -12.06
N ASP A 47 0.16 6.54 -11.63
CA ASP A 47 -1.13 6.91 -11.06
C ASP A 47 -1.19 6.47 -9.59
N ASN A 48 -1.61 5.24 -9.32
CA ASN A 48 -1.68 4.68 -7.98
C ASN A 48 -0.49 3.77 -7.68
N ALA A 49 -0.11 3.64 -6.40
CA ALA A 49 0.79 2.54 -6.04
C ALA A 49 0.03 1.21 -6.10
N PHE A 50 -1.14 1.09 -5.47
CA PHE A 50 -2.06 -0.03 -5.64
C PHE A 50 -3.35 0.41 -6.31
N GLU A 51 -3.82 -0.34 -7.29
CA GLU A 51 -5.20 -0.32 -7.78
C GLU A 51 -5.81 -1.72 -7.57
N GLY A 52 -6.98 -1.78 -6.94
CA GLY A 52 -7.62 -3.03 -6.59
C GLY A 52 -9.07 -3.12 -7.02
N ASP A 53 -9.33 -3.93 -8.03
CA ASP A 53 -10.65 -4.21 -8.57
C ASP A 53 -11.07 -5.66 -8.27
N ASN A 54 -12.38 -5.87 -8.04
CA ASN A 54 -13.01 -7.14 -8.40
C ASN A 54 -13.64 -6.97 -9.79
N GLN A 55 -14.32 -7.99 -10.31
CA GLN A 55 -14.78 -7.98 -11.69
C GLN A 55 -15.59 -6.72 -12.08
N GLN A 56 -15.06 -5.91 -13.00
CA GLN A 56 -15.67 -4.64 -13.45
C GLN A 56 -17.16 -4.71 -13.79
N ASN A 57 -17.62 -5.78 -14.45
CA ASN A 57 -19.02 -5.93 -14.88
C ASN A 57 -19.92 -6.62 -13.84
N ASN A 58 -19.35 -7.06 -12.72
CA ASN A 58 -20.06 -7.73 -11.64
C ASN A 58 -19.22 -7.65 -10.35
N GLU A 59 -19.37 -6.57 -9.61
CA GLU A 59 -18.57 -6.30 -8.41
C GLU A 59 -18.72 -7.36 -7.32
N ASP A 60 -19.76 -8.19 -7.36
CA ASP A 60 -19.97 -9.33 -6.45
C ASP A 60 -19.55 -10.69 -7.02
N ALA A 61 -18.85 -10.71 -8.17
CA ALA A 61 -18.32 -11.92 -8.78
C ALA A 61 -17.45 -12.71 -7.79
N LYS A 62 -17.51 -14.05 -7.91
CA LYS A 62 -16.73 -14.98 -7.12
C LYS A 62 -15.80 -15.81 -8.03
N PRO A 63 -14.56 -16.12 -7.60
CA PRO A 63 -13.92 -15.61 -6.37
C PRO A 63 -13.77 -14.09 -6.40
N ARG A 64 -13.89 -13.46 -5.22
CA ARG A 64 -13.71 -12.00 -5.08
C ARG A 64 -12.21 -11.73 -5.05
N SER A 65 -11.74 -10.71 -5.76
CA SER A 65 -10.37 -10.21 -5.60
C SER A 65 -10.17 -9.79 -4.16
N ALA A 66 -9.26 -10.45 -3.45
CA ALA A 66 -9.05 -10.24 -2.03
C ALA A 66 -7.63 -10.70 -1.63
N PRO A 67 -6.58 -10.00 -2.11
CA PRO A 67 -5.22 -10.36 -1.75
C PRO A 67 -4.97 -10.13 -0.26
N SER A 68 -4.05 -10.91 0.31
CA SER A 68 -3.51 -10.65 1.65
C SER A 68 -2.10 -10.10 1.52
N ILE A 69 -1.83 -8.94 2.09
CA ILE A 69 -0.59 -8.20 1.95
C ILE A 69 -0.02 -7.87 3.32
N TYR A 70 1.22 -8.27 3.55
CA TYR A 70 2.00 -7.90 4.72
C TYR A 70 3.31 -7.25 4.32
N ASN A 71 3.77 -6.28 5.11
CA ASN A 71 5.12 -5.71 4.98
C ASN A 71 5.35 -5.07 3.60
N ALA A 72 4.62 -3.99 3.31
CA ALA A 72 4.83 -3.22 2.08
C ALA A 72 5.28 -1.79 2.37
N THR A 73 6.20 -1.29 1.55
CA THR A 73 6.72 0.08 1.58
C THR A 73 6.34 0.79 0.28
N LEU A 74 5.46 1.78 0.37
CA LEU A 74 5.00 2.59 -0.75
C LEU A 74 5.62 3.98 -0.63
N ILE A 75 6.36 4.40 -1.65
CA ILE A 75 7.12 5.65 -1.67
C ILE A 75 6.76 6.40 -2.95
N SER A 76 6.42 7.69 -2.79
CA SER A 76 6.22 8.62 -3.88
C SER A 76 6.85 9.98 -3.55
N HIS A 77 6.65 10.98 -4.41
CA HIS A 77 7.16 12.34 -4.21
C HIS A 77 6.03 13.29 -3.83
N ILE A 78 6.11 13.88 -2.63
CA ILE A 78 5.04 14.77 -2.09
C ILE A 78 4.84 16.02 -2.96
N ASP A 79 5.88 16.38 -3.72
CA ASP A 79 5.92 17.48 -4.68
C ASP A 79 5.83 17.01 -6.13
N SER A 80 5.34 15.78 -6.36
CA SER A 80 5.00 15.27 -7.69
C SER A 80 3.99 16.21 -8.37
N PRO A 81 4.18 16.54 -9.66
CA PRO A 81 3.15 17.23 -10.44
C PRO A 81 1.94 16.32 -10.74
N GLU A 82 2.11 15.01 -10.68
CA GLU A 82 1.04 14.03 -10.80
C GLU A 82 0.26 13.90 -9.48
N LYS A 83 -0.99 13.45 -9.57
CA LYS A 83 -1.86 13.22 -8.40
C LYS A 83 -1.69 11.80 -7.88
N HIS A 84 -0.47 11.46 -7.47
CA HIS A 84 -0.17 10.13 -6.95
C HIS A 84 -0.95 9.80 -5.69
N ARG A 85 -1.75 8.74 -5.77
CA ARG A 85 -2.45 8.13 -4.64
C ARG A 85 -1.76 6.83 -4.24
N ALA A 86 -1.71 6.52 -2.95
CA ALA A 86 -1.06 5.27 -2.55
C ALA A 86 -1.91 4.05 -2.88
N MET A 87 -3.19 4.04 -2.53
CA MET A 87 -4.07 2.90 -2.77
C MET A 87 -5.46 3.36 -3.18
N VAL A 88 -6.00 2.76 -4.23
CA VAL A 88 -7.44 2.77 -4.51
C VAL A 88 -7.96 1.34 -4.49
N ILE A 89 -9.01 1.09 -3.70
CA ILE A 89 -9.69 -0.22 -3.63
C ILE A 89 -11.14 -0.01 -3.99
N ARG A 90 -11.59 -0.63 -5.07
CA ARG A 90 -12.89 -0.31 -5.66
C ARG A 90 -13.53 -1.53 -6.32
N ARG A 91 -14.70 -1.32 -6.92
CA ARG A 91 -15.45 -2.33 -7.71
C ARG A 91 -15.67 -3.65 -6.97
N GLY A 92 -15.81 -3.60 -5.65
CA GLY A 92 -16.02 -4.77 -4.82
C GLY A 92 -14.75 -5.56 -4.49
N SER A 93 -13.56 -5.03 -4.70
CA SER A 93 -12.35 -5.69 -4.20
C SER A 93 -12.38 -5.75 -2.67
N GLY A 94 -12.08 -6.92 -2.12
CA GLY A 94 -11.71 -7.07 -0.72
C GLY A 94 -10.20 -6.92 -0.55
N GLY A 95 -9.69 -7.44 0.56
CA GLY A 95 -8.26 -7.54 0.82
C GLY A 95 -7.90 -7.40 2.29
N GLN A 96 -6.69 -7.83 2.63
CA GLN A 96 -6.15 -7.74 3.99
C GLN A 96 -4.80 -7.02 3.90
N PHE A 97 -4.69 -5.81 4.44
CA PHE A 97 -3.52 -4.95 4.28
C PHE A 97 -2.89 -4.64 5.64
N HIS A 98 -1.68 -5.16 5.87
CA HIS A 98 -1.03 -5.08 7.17
C HIS A 98 0.45 -4.69 7.08
N ASN A 99 0.94 -4.01 8.12
CA ASN A 99 2.34 -3.62 8.24
C ASN A 99 2.82 -2.75 7.08
N MET A 100 2.01 -1.75 6.73
CA MET A 100 2.28 -0.87 5.59
C MET A 100 3.08 0.35 6.06
N LEU A 101 4.03 0.79 5.24
CA LEU A 101 4.70 2.08 5.36
C LEU A 101 4.41 2.85 4.09
N ILE A 102 3.66 3.94 4.18
CA ILE A 102 3.19 4.74 3.05
C ILE A 102 3.69 6.16 3.23
N THR A 103 4.43 6.67 2.24
CA THR A 103 5.00 8.02 2.34
C THR A 103 5.14 8.74 1.01
N GLY A 104 4.95 10.07 1.07
CA GLY A 104 5.28 10.96 -0.03
C GLY A 104 4.26 10.99 -1.16
N PHE A 105 3.04 10.47 -0.99
CA PHE A 105 2.01 10.57 -2.02
C PHE A 105 1.42 11.98 -2.07
N SER A 106 1.37 12.58 -3.26
CA SER A 106 0.98 13.99 -3.48
C SER A 106 -0.53 14.22 -3.41
N ASN A 107 -1.34 13.18 -3.63
CA ASN A 107 -2.80 13.23 -3.56
C ASN A 107 -3.31 12.76 -2.20
N GLU A 108 -3.41 11.45 -1.99
CA GLU A 108 -3.97 10.84 -0.77
C GLU A 108 -3.38 9.46 -0.48
N ALA A 109 -3.67 8.93 0.71
CA ALA A 109 -3.15 7.65 1.17
C ALA A 109 -3.99 6.50 0.59
N ILE A 110 -5.24 6.39 1.00
CA ILE A 110 -6.12 5.27 0.68
C ILE A 110 -7.49 5.82 0.35
N ASP A 111 -8.08 5.33 -0.72
CA ASP A 111 -9.36 5.75 -1.27
C ASP A 111 -10.17 4.47 -1.51
N LEU A 112 -11.32 4.35 -0.86
CA LEU A 112 -12.17 3.16 -0.91
C LEU A 112 -13.45 3.49 -1.64
N ARG A 113 -13.68 2.88 -2.80
CA ARG A 113 -14.79 3.28 -3.67
C ARG A 113 -15.86 2.23 -3.83
N GLY A 114 -17.09 2.69 -3.90
CA GLY A 114 -18.27 1.94 -4.27
C GLY A 114 -19.14 1.50 -3.09
N ASP A 115 -20.43 1.34 -3.39
CA ASP A 115 -21.53 1.00 -2.49
C ASP A 115 -21.34 -0.24 -1.58
N ASN A 116 -20.30 -1.04 -1.84
CA ASN A 116 -20.02 -2.28 -1.14
C ASN A 116 -18.95 -2.13 -0.04
N VAL A 117 -18.25 -0.98 0.06
CA VAL A 117 -17.16 -0.74 1.01
C VAL A 117 -17.61 -1.00 2.45
N ASP A 118 -18.70 -0.38 2.87
CA ASP A 118 -19.28 -0.55 4.21
C ASP A 118 -19.56 -2.03 4.56
N ARG A 119 -20.13 -2.76 3.61
CA ARG A 119 -20.43 -4.20 3.75
C ARG A 119 -19.15 -5.03 3.86
N LEU A 120 -18.16 -4.75 3.01
CA LEU A 120 -16.90 -5.50 2.98
C LEU A 120 -16.08 -5.26 4.25
N ILE A 121 -16.07 -4.04 4.75
CA ILE A 121 -15.42 -3.71 6.04
C ILE A 121 -16.19 -4.33 7.20
N GLY A 122 -17.51 -4.18 7.26
CA GLY A 122 -18.34 -4.71 8.33
C GLY A 122 -18.32 -6.24 8.44
N SER A 123 -18.06 -6.93 7.32
CA SER A 123 -17.88 -8.39 7.28
C SER A 123 -16.43 -8.85 7.47
N GLY A 124 -15.46 -7.94 7.42
CA GLY A 124 -14.03 -8.23 7.46
C GLY A 124 -13.43 -8.75 6.14
N GLU A 125 -14.20 -8.77 5.04
CA GLU A 125 -13.69 -9.09 3.70
C GLU A 125 -12.68 -8.03 3.19
N LEU A 126 -12.78 -6.79 3.67
CA LEU A 126 -11.81 -5.72 3.46
C LEU A 126 -11.29 -5.22 4.82
N ASN A 127 -9.97 -5.25 5.02
CA ASN A 127 -9.37 -4.86 6.30
C ASN A 127 -8.00 -4.21 6.13
N PHE A 128 -7.79 -3.15 6.90
CA PHE A 128 -6.51 -2.48 7.04
C PHE A 128 -6.13 -2.39 8.51
N SER A 129 -4.87 -2.67 8.83
CA SER A 129 -4.33 -2.35 10.15
C SER A 129 -2.80 -2.25 10.16
N ASN A 130 -2.26 -1.56 11.16
CA ASN A 130 -0.82 -1.39 11.36
C ASN A 130 -0.19 -0.69 10.14
N ILE A 131 -0.62 0.55 9.91
CA ILE A 131 -0.22 1.37 8.77
C ILE A 131 0.48 2.62 9.28
N LEU A 132 1.66 2.92 8.75
CA LEU A 132 2.35 4.18 8.97
C LEU A 132 2.16 5.09 7.76
N LEU A 133 1.52 6.23 7.97
CA LEU A 133 1.32 7.27 6.97
C LEU A 133 2.22 8.48 7.30
N TYR A 134 3.03 8.92 6.34
CA TYR A 134 3.94 10.04 6.54
C TYR A 134 4.07 10.92 5.30
N LYS A 135 3.81 12.23 5.43
CA LYS A 135 3.85 13.20 4.32
C LYS A 135 2.96 12.77 3.16
N ILE A 136 1.66 12.78 3.40
CA ILE A 136 0.64 12.51 2.38
C ILE A 136 -0.14 13.80 2.12
N GLY A 137 -0.45 14.02 0.84
CA GLY A 137 -1.29 15.11 0.38
C GLY A 137 -0.71 16.50 0.59
N SER A 138 -1.27 17.48 -0.11
CA SER A 138 -1.01 18.88 0.19
C SER A 138 -1.62 19.23 1.57
N ALA A 139 -0.83 19.88 2.44
CA ALA A 139 -1.23 20.28 3.79
C ALA A 139 -1.57 19.15 4.79
N GLY A 140 -1.17 17.90 4.52
CA GLY A 140 -1.37 16.77 5.45
C GLY A 140 -2.78 16.16 5.40
N LEU A 141 -3.50 16.37 4.30
CA LEU A 141 -4.75 15.66 4.02
C LEU A 141 -4.40 14.23 3.60
N TYR A 142 -4.63 13.28 4.50
CA TYR A 142 -4.34 11.86 4.27
C TYR A 142 -5.41 11.16 3.43
N PHE A 143 -6.64 11.66 3.49
CA PHE A 143 -7.82 11.14 2.82
C PHE A 143 -8.57 12.32 2.22
N SER A 144 -9.01 12.22 0.97
CA SER A 144 -9.89 13.21 0.39
C SER A 144 -11.26 13.17 1.08
N GLN A 145 -11.91 14.32 1.18
CA GLN A 145 -13.30 14.37 1.64
C GLN A 145 -14.20 14.24 0.42
N GLU A 146 -15.01 13.19 0.42
CA GLU A 146 -15.92 12.86 -0.68
C GLU A 146 -17.35 13.16 -0.23
N GLU A 147 -17.90 14.30 -0.66
CA GLU A 147 -19.25 14.73 -0.27
C GLU A 147 -20.09 15.14 -1.48
N GLY A 148 -21.40 14.87 -1.39
CA GLY A 148 -22.38 15.39 -2.33
C GLY A 148 -22.28 14.77 -3.72
N ALA A 149 -21.71 15.49 -4.68
CA ALA A 149 -21.54 14.99 -6.05
C ALA A 149 -20.23 14.21 -6.25
N ASP A 150 -19.30 14.35 -5.30
CA ASP A 150 -17.98 13.72 -5.32
C ASP A 150 -17.94 12.46 -4.42
N ASP A 151 -19.04 12.13 -3.74
CA ASP A 151 -19.22 10.91 -2.93
C ASP A 151 -19.31 9.68 -3.82
N ASP A 152 -18.30 8.81 -3.77
CA ASP A 152 -18.20 7.60 -4.58
C ASP A 152 -18.30 6.28 -3.79
N ASP A 153 -18.54 6.36 -2.48
CA ASP A 153 -18.55 5.24 -1.53
C ASP A 153 -19.80 5.15 -0.64
N GLN A 154 -20.78 6.03 -0.90
CA GLN A 154 -22.03 6.23 -0.13
C GLN A 154 -21.83 6.84 1.26
N GLY A 155 -20.85 7.73 1.38
CA GLY A 155 -20.55 8.47 2.59
C GLY A 155 -19.84 7.62 3.63
N PHE A 156 -19.07 6.61 3.19
CA PHE A 156 -18.09 5.99 4.05
C PHE A 156 -17.00 7.03 4.37
N SER A 157 -16.37 6.87 5.53
CA SER A 157 -15.42 7.85 6.06
C SER A 157 -14.10 7.16 6.32
N GLU A 158 -13.15 7.25 5.39
CA GLU A 158 -11.80 6.75 5.58
C GLU A 158 -11.14 7.42 6.79
N VAL A 159 -11.42 8.72 7.00
CA VAL A 159 -10.91 9.46 8.15
C VAL A 159 -11.33 8.78 9.45
N ASP A 160 -12.62 8.45 9.60
CA ASP A 160 -13.11 7.78 10.82
C ASP A 160 -12.59 6.35 10.92
N TYR A 161 -12.59 5.61 9.81
CA TYR A 161 -12.09 4.24 9.77
C TYR A 161 -10.62 4.15 10.18
N PHE A 162 -9.74 4.97 9.59
CA PHE A 162 -8.32 4.94 9.90
C PHE A 162 -7.95 5.69 11.19
N SER A 163 -8.88 6.43 11.79
CA SER A 163 -8.73 7.01 13.13
C SER A 163 -9.14 6.05 14.26
N ASP A 164 -9.83 4.95 13.94
CA ASP A 164 -10.16 3.90 14.90
C ASP A 164 -8.87 3.29 15.49
N PRO A 165 -8.69 3.33 16.83
CA PRO A 165 -7.52 2.76 17.50
C PRO A 165 -7.29 1.27 17.19
N GLU A 166 -8.33 0.50 16.84
CA GLU A 166 -8.18 -0.91 16.44
C GLU A 166 -7.40 -1.07 15.13
N ARG A 167 -7.39 -0.05 14.25
CA ARG A 167 -6.57 -0.07 13.03
C ARG A 167 -5.10 0.15 13.32
N ASN A 168 -4.75 0.77 14.43
CA ASN A 168 -3.36 1.08 14.79
C ASN A 168 -2.63 1.83 13.66
N THR A 169 -3.31 2.82 13.06
CA THR A 169 -2.75 3.73 12.07
C THR A 169 -1.91 4.79 12.77
N ILE A 170 -0.71 5.03 12.25
CA ILE A 170 0.23 6.02 12.77
C ILE A 170 0.36 7.14 11.74
N TYR A 171 0.16 8.37 12.17
CA TYR A 171 0.26 9.57 11.34
C TYR A 171 1.48 10.40 11.72
N ASP A 172 2.08 11.08 10.74
CA ASP A 172 3.11 12.12 10.92
C ASP A 172 4.39 11.71 11.67
N ALA A 173 4.55 10.42 11.98
CA ALA A 173 5.78 9.89 12.55
C ALA A 173 6.77 9.55 11.42
N SER A 174 7.99 10.09 11.50
CA SER A 174 8.99 9.82 10.48
C SER A 174 9.30 8.31 10.43
N PRO A 175 9.24 7.67 9.24
CA PRO A 175 9.57 6.27 9.08
C PRO A 175 11.06 6.00 9.25
N GLY A 176 11.91 7.03 9.37
CA GLY A 176 13.36 6.87 9.42
C GLY A 176 13.97 6.38 8.10
N LEU A 177 13.24 6.49 6.99
CA LEU A 177 13.81 6.28 5.65
C LEU A 177 14.84 7.36 5.35
N PRO A 178 16.01 7.02 4.78
CA PRO A 178 16.98 8.01 4.35
C PRO A 178 16.44 8.79 3.14
N VAL A 179 16.98 9.99 2.88
CA VAL A 179 16.63 10.77 1.67
C VAL A 179 16.86 9.97 0.39
N LEU A 180 17.81 9.04 0.41
CA LEU A 180 18.08 8.13 -0.70
C LEU A 180 16.90 7.21 -1.03
N ALA A 181 15.91 6.99 -0.17
CA ALA A 181 14.71 6.21 -0.49
C ALA A 181 13.92 6.78 -1.69
N PHE A 182 14.10 8.08 -1.99
CA PHE A 182 13.48 8.78 -3.12
C PHE A 182 14.42 8.92 -4.33
N SER A 183 15.59 8.27 -4.31
CA SER A 183 16.51 8.29 -5.44
C SER A 183 16.15 7.20 -6.45
N GLU A 184 15.91 7.58 -7.70
CA GLU A 184 15.61 6.64 -8.79
C GLU A 184 16.86 5.84 -9.25
N THR A 185 18.07 6.35 -8.97
CA THR A 185 19.33 5.73 -9.44
C THR A 185 20.14 5.08 -8.33
N ARG A 186 19.88 5.42 -7.07
CA ARG A 186 20.62 4.91 -5.91
C ARG A 186 19.71 4.78 -4.68
N PRO A 187 18.59 4.04 -4.77
CA PRO A 187 17.66 3.96 -3.68
C PRO A 187 18.26 3.26 -2.46
N ASN A 188 17.83 3.72 -1.28
CA ASN A 188 18.01 2.99 -0.03
C ASN A 188 16.69 2.97 0.73
N PHE A 189 16.06 1.80 0.76
CA PHE A 189 14.74 1.61 1.33
C PHE A 189 14.77 1.13 2.80
N ILE A 190 15.95 1.09 3.44
CA ILE A 190 16.11 0.58 4.82
C ILE A 190 15.72 1.66 5.83
N PRO A 191 14.68 1.47 6.65
CA PRO A 191 14.36 2.40 7.75
C PRO A 191 15.44 2.37 8.84
N ALA A 192 15.64 3.46 9.56
CA ALA A 192 16.56 3.51 10.69
C ALA A 192 16.13 2.57 11.85
N ALA A 193 17.10 1.99 12.56
CA ALA A 193 16.85 1.02 13.64
C ALA A 193 16.01 1.56 14.81
N ASN A 194 16.03 2.88 15.03
CA ASN A 194 15.29 3.57 16.08
C ASN A 194 14.04 4.28 15.56
N SER A 195 13.56 3.91 14.36
CA SER A 195 12.35 4.48 13.76
C SER A 195 11.09 3.82 14.31
N ILE A 196 9.97 4.52 14.16
CA ILE A 196 8.64 4.02 14.50
C ILE A 196 8.25 2.76 13.70
N ALA A 197 8.92 2.50 12.57
CA ALA A 197 8.69 1.30 11.77
C ALA A 197 9.06 -0.01 12.51
N THR A 198 9.80 0.06 13.62
CA THR A 198 10.06 -1.10 14.49
C THR A 198 8.92 -1.44 15.44
N GLU A 199 7.96 -0.54 15.58
CA GLU A 199 6.89 -0.63 16.56
C GLU A 199 5.56 -0.95 15.86
N HIS A 200 4.55 -1.29 16.66
CA HIS A 200 3.16 -1.34 16.20
C HIS A 200 2.89 -2.25 15.00
N ALA A 201 3.74 -3.22 14.69
CA ALA A 201 3.47 -4.20 13.65
C ALA A 201 2.55 -5.33 14.14
N ARG A 202 1.77 -5.88 13.22
CA ARG A 202 1.00 -7.11 13.37
C ARG A 202 1.89 -8.30 13.01
N LYS A 203 1.91 -9.33 13.86
CA LYS A 203 2.60 -10.58 13.51
C LYS A 203 1.97 -11.16 12.22
N PRO A 204 2.75 -11.44 11.16
CA PRO A 204 2.24 -12.16 10.00
C PRO A 204 1.66 -13.54 10.40
N PRO A 205 0.70 -14.09 9.65
CA PRO A 205 0.11 -15.38 9.95
C PRO A 205 1.16 -16.50 9.98
N GLN A 206 0.90 -17.54 10.78
CA GLN A 206 1.75 -18.73 10.78
C GLN A 206 1.38 -19.60 9.57
N ASP A 207 2.21 -19.56 8.54
CA ASP A 207 2.04 -20.31 7.28
C ASP A 207 3.40 -20.46 6.57
N GLU A 208 3.51 -21.38 5.60
CA GLU A 208 4.72 -21.58 4.79
C GLU A 208 5.04 -20.35 3.91
N PHE A 209 4.02 -19.57 3.52
CA PHE A 209 4.23 -18.36 2.74
C PHE A 209 4.76 -17.19 3.57
N TRP A 210 4.47 -17.05 4.86
CA TRP A 210 4.86 -15.84 5.59
C TRP A 210 6.21 -15.99 6.31
N ASP A 211 7.07 -14.98 6.21
CA ASP A 211 8.12 -14.76 7.21
C ASP A 211 7.46 -14.19 8.48
N GLU A 212 7.16 -15.08 9.42
CA GLU A 212 6.56 -14.74 10.72
C GLU A 212 7.43 -13.81 11.58
N GLY A 213 8.73 -13.70 11.29
CA GLY A 213 9.68 -12.84 12.00
C GLY A 213 9.65 -11.39 11.51
N ALA A 214 8.84 -11.08 10.49
CA ALA A 214 8.69 -9.75 9.91
C ALA A 214 7.75 -8.82 10.72
N ASN A 215 8.00 -8.73 12.03
CA ASN A 215 7.22 -7.89 12.93
C ASN A 215 7.72 -6.43 12.94
N TYR A 216 7.57 -5.75 11.82
CA TYR A 216 7.91 -4.34 11.60
C TYR A 216 7.04 -3.77 10.47
N LEU A 217 6.89 -2.46 10.39
CA LEU A 217 6.16 -1.78 9.31
C LEU A 217 7.07 -1.62 8.09
N GLY A 218 6.52 -1.85 6.90
CA GLY A 218 7.27 -1.79 5.65
C GLY A 218 7.95 -3.11 5.26
N ALA A 219 8.59 -3.09 4.09
CA ALA A 219 9.11 -4.28 3.42
C ALA A 219 10.54 -4.67 3.82
N ILE A 220 11.28 -3.81 4.53
CA ILE A 220 12.64 -4.09 4.99
C ILE A 220 12.74 -3.87 6.49
N ARG A 221 13.34 -4.85 7.18
CA ARG A 221 13.60 -4.77 8.61
C ARG A 221 14.41 -3.50 8.93
N PRO A 222 13.89 -2.59 9.78
CA PRO A 222 14.61 -1.39 10.17
C PRO A 222 15.98 -1.71 10.78
N GLY A 223 17.00 -0.92 10.43
CA GLY A 223 18.36 -1.07 10.93
C GLY A 223 19.18 -2.19 10.30
N SER A 224 18.65 -2.87 9.28
CA SER A 224 19.40 -3.92 8.59
C SER A 224 20.63 -3.36 7.88
N ALA A 225 21.73 -4.11 7.88
CA ALA A 225 22.93 -3.73 7.15
C ALA A 225 22.79 -3.90 5.63
N GLN A 226 21.86 -4.75 5.20
CA GLN A 226 21.59 -5.09 3.81
C GLN A 226 20.08 -5.15 3.57
N SER A 227 19.68 -4.89 2.33
CA SER A 227 18.31 -5.04 1.84
C SER A 227 18.19 -6.36 1.06
N TRP A 228 17.01 -6.97 1.06
CA TRP A 228 16.75 -8.10 0.17
C TRP A 228 16.81 -7.71 -1.31
N THR A 229 16.79 -6.41 -1.65
CA THR A 229 17.00 -5.90 -3.02
C THR A 229 18.48 -5.98 -3.46
N ASP A 230 19.42 -6.18 -2.54
CA ASP A 230 20.85 -6.14 -2.85
C ASP A 230 21.28 -7.32 -3.74
N GLY A 231 22.14 -7.03 -4.73
CA GLY A 231 22.81 -8.06 -5.54
C GLY A 231 22.04 -8.59 -6.76
N TRP A 232 20.76 -8.26 -6.91
CA TRP A 232 19.97 -8.64 -8.09
C TRP A 232 19.16 -7.50 -8.71
N THR A 233 19.04 -6.36 -8.02
CA THR A 233 18.45 -5.13 -8.57
C THR A 233 19.51 -4.19 -9.12
N ALA A 234 19.13 -3.37 -10.11
CA ALA A 234 19.97 -2.33 -10.68
C ALA A 234 19.12 -1.09 -10.99
N PHE A 235 19.70 0.09 -10.81
CA PHE A 235 19.04 1.38 -10.97
C PHE A 235 19.85 2.27 -11.92
N PRO A 236 19.97 1.87 -13.20
CA PRO A 236 20.72 2.66 -14.17
C PRO A 236 20.02 4.02 -14.40
N PRO A 237 20.77 5.10 -14.68
CA PRO A 237 20.18 6.32 -15.21
C PRO A 237 19.46 6.01 -16.53
N ASN A 238 18.23 6.52 -16.68
CA ASN A 238 17.48 6.47 -17.93
C ASN A 238 18.05 7.42 -18.99
#